data_AF-A0A522DXV2-F1
#
_entry.id   AF-A0A522DXV2-F1
#
_cell.length_a   1.000
_cell.length_b   1.000
_cell.length_c   1.000
_cell.angle_alpha   90.00
_cell.angle_beta   90.00
_cell.angle_gamma   90.00
#
_symmetry.space_group_name_H-M   'P 1'
#
loop_
_entity.id
_entity.type
_entity.pdbx_description
1 polymer ?
#
loop_
_entity_poly.entity_id
_entity_poly.type
_entity_poly.pdbx_seq_one_letter_code
_entity_poly.pdbx_strand_id
1 'polypeptide(L)'
;MATITFDTLKFVRKLESAGFSIDQAEAVADAFRDASGEAELATKRDIERLEAKIDARFERLDGEMRLNRWMLGVIVVTEVAPLLGKLFNM
;
A
#
# COMPACT_ATOMS: atom_id res chain seq x y z
N MET A 1 -6.01 5.01 -13.78
CA MET A 1 -5.00 4.19 -14.47
C MET A 1 -3.75 5.04 -14.64
N ALA A 2 -2.59 4.56 -14.21
CA ALA A 2 -1.34 5.21 -14.53
C ALA A 2 -0.99 4.85 -15.99
N THR A 3 -1.00 5.84 -16.88
CA THR A 3 -0.56 5.64 -18.27
C THR A 3 0.94 5.83 -18.33
N ILE A 4 1.69 4.77 -18.66
CA ILE A 4 3.10 4.91 -19.03
C ILE A 4 3.12 5.51 -20.44
N THR A 5 3.67 6.71 -20.59
CA THR A 5 3.90 7.30 -21.92
C THR A 5 5.11 6.62 -22.56
N PHE A 6 4.86 5.73 -23.51
CA PHE A 6 5.89 5.09 -24.31
C PHE A 6 6.12 5.88 -25.61
N ASP A 7 7.31 6.46 -25.76
CA ASP A 7 7.71 7.17 -26.98
C ASP A 7 8.26 6.16 -28.00
N THR A 8 7.36 5.63 -28.82
CA THR A 8 7.69 4.66 -29.87
C THR A 8 8.77 5.18 -30.82
N LEU A 9 8.71 6.45 -31.23
CA LEU A 9 9.65 6.99 -32.21
C LEU A 9 11.08 7.04 -31.63
N LYS A 10 11.21 7.50 -30.39
CA LYS A 10 12.50 7.50 -29.69
C LYS A 10 13.03 6.07 -29.49
N PHE A 11 12.15 5.11 -29.23
CA PHE A 11 12.51 3.71 -29.06
C PHE A 11 12.98 3.06 -30.37
N VAL A 12 12.26 3.26 -31.48
CA VAL A 12 12.66 2.79 -32.82
C VAL A 12 14.03 3.33 -33.21
N ARG A 13 14.25 4.65 -33.08
CA ARG A 13 15.56 5.28 -33.36
C ARG A 13 16.70 4.70 -32.53
N LYS A 14 16.41 4.34 -31.28
CA LYS A 14 17.40 3.70 -30.39
C LYS A 14 17.79 2.32 -30.91
N LEU A 15 16.82 1.53 -31.38
CA LEU A 15 17.07 0.21 -31.97
C LEU A 15 17.81 0.31 -33.31
N GLU A 16 17.46 1.27 -34.18
CA GLU A 16 18.19 1.53 -35.42
C GLU A 16 19.66 1.90 -35.12
N SER A 17 19.91 2.75 -34.13
CA SER A 17 21.28 3.09 -33.71
C SER A 17 22.07 1.91 -33.14
N ALA A 18 21.38 0.85 -32.72
CA ALA A 18 21.95 -0.40 -32.25
C ALA A 18 22.10 -1.46 -33.37
N GLY A 19 21.77 -1.11 -34.62
CA GLY A 19 21.95 -1.97 -35.80
C GLY A 19 20.72 -2.78 -36.22
N PHE A 20 19.55 -2.51 -35.64
CA PHE A 20 18.29 -3.10 -36.12
C PHE A 20 17.88 -2.45 -37.44
N SER A 21 17.28 -3.22 -38.35
CA SER A 21 16.57 -2.60 -39.48
C SER A 21 15.33 -1.86 -38.99
N ILE A 22 14.82 -0.93 -39.80
CA ILE A 22 13.60 -0.18 -39.44
C ILE A 22 12.40 -1.11 -39.19
N ASP A 23 12.19 -2.12 -40.04
CA ASP A 23 11.12 -3.11 -39.88
C ASP A 23 11.24 -3.89 -38.57
N GLN A 24 12.47 -4.26 -38.17
CA GLN A 24 12.71 -4.95 -36.90
C GLN A 24 12.49 -4.01 -35.72
N ALA A 25 12.95 -2.77 -35.81
CA ALA A 25 12.81 -1.78 -34.77
C ALA A 25 11.33 -1.43 -34.51
N GLU A 26 10.54 -1.28 -35.57
CA GLU A 26 9.09 -1.06 -35.48
C GLU A 26 8.38 -2.27 -34.86
N ALA A 27 8.66 -3.49 -35.32
CA ALA A 27 8.05 -4.70 -34.79
C ALA A 27 8.32 -4.90 -33.28
N VAL A 28 9.54 -4.61 -32.82
CA VAL A 28 9.88 -4.69 -31.38
C VAL A 28 9.20 -3.57 -30.59
N ALA A 29 9.13 -2.36 -31.15
CA ALA A 29 8.47 -1.23 -30.50
C ALA A 29 6.97 -1.48 -30.29
N ASP A 30 6.31 -2.08 -31.27
CA ASP A 30 4.89 -2.41 -31.19
C ASP A 30 4.63 -3.55 -30.21
N ALA A 31 5.40 -4.65 -30.29
CA ALA A 31 5.29 -5.74 -29.31
C ALA A 31 5.51 -5.26 -27.86
N PHE A 32 6.45 -4.33 -27.65
CA PHE A 32 6.69 -3.76 -26.32
C PHE A 32 5.56 -2.84 -25.86
N ARG A 33 4.97 -2.05 -26.76
CA ARG A 33 3.84 -1.18 -26.46
C ARG A 33 2.63 -1.99 -26.04
N ASP A 34 2.33 -3.06 -26.76
CA ASP A 34 1.21 -3.95 -26.47
C ASP A 34 1.42 -4.62 -25.10
N ALA A 35 2.61 -5.19 -24.85
CA ALA A 35 2.93 -5.80 -23.55
C ALA A 35 2.91 -4.80 -22.38
N SER A 36 3.32 -3.54 -22.61
CA SER A 36 3.34 -2.51 -21.58
C SER A 36 1.96 -1.91 -21.30
N GLY A 37 1.06 -1.91 -22.30
CA GLY A 37 -0.30 -1.38 -22.18
C GLY A 37 -1.23 -2.27 -21.34
N GLU A 38 -0.91 -3.55 -21.20
CA GLU A 38 -1.68 -4.52 -20.41
C GLU A 38 -1.40 -4.43 -18.90
N ALA A 39 -0.38 -3.69 -18.48
CA ALA A 39 -0.04 -3.56 -17.06
C ALA A 39 -1.00 -2.62 -16.32
N GLU A 40 -1.89 -3.17 -15.50
CA GLU A 40 -2.69 -2.38 -14.56
C GLU A 40 -1.83 -1.90 -13.38
N LEU A 41 -1.33 -0.66 -13.48
CA LEU A 41 -0.50 -0.06 -12.45
C LEU A 41 -1.30 0.86 -11.53
N ALA A 42 -1.08 0.70 -10.22
CA ALA A 42 -1.57 1.62 -9.21
C ALA A 42 -0.93 3.01 -9.40
N THR A 43 -1.75 4.07 -9.36
CA THR A 43 -1.23 5.44 -9.41
C THR A 43 -0.67 5.86 -8.06
N LYS A 44 0.17 6.90 -8.03
CA LYS A 44 0.61 7.52 -6.78
C LYS A 44 -0.57 7.91 -5.88
N ARG A 45 -1.64 8.43 -6.49
CA ARG A 45 -2.88 8.80 -5.79
C ARG A 45 -3.59 7.58 -5.19
N ASP A 46 -3.51 6.41 -5.82
CA ASP A 46 -4.07 5.17 -5.27
C ASP A 46 -3.31 4.73 -4.01
N ILE A 47 -1.98 4.86 -4.03
CA ILE A 47 -1.12 4.57 -2.89
C ILE A 47 -1.39 5.56 -1.75
N GLU A 48 -1.37 6.87 -2.02
CA GLU A 48 -1.67 7.91 -1.01
C GLU A 48 -3.05 7.70 -0.37
N ARG A 49 -4.05 7.32 -1.18
CA ARG A 49 -5.40 6.98 -0.68
C ARG A 49 -5.39 5.73 0.19
N LEU A 50 -4.58 4.73 -0.15
CA LEU A 50 -4.46 3.50 0.63
C LEU A 50 -3.77 3.77 1.97
N GLU A 51 -2.68 4.54 1.98
CA GLU A 51 -1.97 4.98 3.19
C GLU A 51 -2.92 5.72 4.14
N ALA A 52 -3.63 6.74 3.66
CA ALA A 52 -4.59 7.48 4.47
C ALA A 52 -5.70 6.58 5.05
N LYS A 53 -6.16 5.58 4.29
CA LYS A 53 -7.17 4.62 4.76
C LYS A 53 -6.61 3.67 5.82
N ILE A 54 -5.35 3.29 5.70
CA ILE A 54 -4.65 2.44 6.68
C ILE A 54 -4.44 3.22 7.97
N ASP A 55 -3.93 4.44 7.90
CA ASP A 55 -3.69 5.29 9.06
C ASP A 55 -4.99 5.55 9.84
N ALA A 56 -6.07 5.92 9.14
CA ALA A 56 -7.38 6.12 9.78
C ALA A 56 -7.92 4.85 10.47
N ARG A 57 -7.61 3.65 9.94
CA ARG A 57 -7.99 2.39 10.58
C ARG A 57 -7.16 2.12 11.83
N PHE A 58 -5.87 2.40 11.79
CA PHE A 58 -4.99 2.25 12.95
C PHE A 58 -5.34 3.24 14.06
N GLU A 59 -5.58 4.51 13.74
CA GLU A 59 -6.02 5.51 14.71
C GLU A 59 -7.33 5.09 15.40
N ARG A 60 -8.28 4.54 14.64
CA ARG A 60 -9.51 4.00 15.21
C ARG A 60 -9.24 2.82 16.14
N LEU A 61 -8.42 1.86 15.74
CA LEU A 61 -8.06 0.70 16.56
C LEU A 61 -7.34 1.13 17.85
N ASP A 62 -6.42 2.09 17.77
CA ASP A 62 -5.73 2.64 18.94
C ASP A 62 -6.71 3.32 19.90
N GLY A 63 -7.69 4.05 19.36
CA GLY A 63 -8.78 4.64 20.15
C GLY A 63 -9.60 3.60 20.90
N GLU A 64 -10.07 2.56 20.20
CA GLU A 64 -10.86 1.46 20.78
C GLU A 64 -10.03 0.67 21.82
N MET A 65 -8.76 0.36 21.52
CA MET A 65 -7.85 -0.33 22.43
C MET A 65 -7.53 0.50 23.67
N ARG A 66 -7.33 1.81 23.53
CA ARG A 66 -7.10 2.72 24.66
C ARG A 66 -8.31 2.76 25.58
N LEU A 67 -9.52 2.86 25.04
CA LEU A 67 -10.75 2.81 25.83
C LEU A 67 -10.88 1.47 26.56
N ASN A 68 -10.69 0.35 25.85
CA ASN A 68 -10.72 -0.98 26.45
C ASN A 68 -9.69 -1.13 27.57
N ARG A 69 -8.46 -0.66 27.39
CA ARG A 69 -7.41 -0.69 28.42
C ARG A 69 -7.84 0.09 29.67
N TRP A 70 -8.47 1.26 29.52
CA TRP A 70 -8.99 2.03 30.65
C TRP A 70 -10.13 1.31 31.37
N MET A 71 -11.11 0.77 30.64
CA MET A 71 -12.21 0.02 31.24
C MET A 71 -11.70 -1.21 32.00
N LEU A 72 -10.75 -1.96 31.43
CA LEU A 72 -10.11 -3.08 32.12
C LEU A 72 -9.39 -2.63 33.39
N GLY A 73 -8.68 -1.49 33.35
CA GLY A 73 -8.06 -0.91 34.53
C GLY A 73 -9.08 -0.60 35.64
N VAL A 74 -10.22 -0.01 35.28
CA VAL A 74 -11.32 0.25 36.23
C VAL A 74 -11.85 -1.06 36.81
N ILE A 75 -12.16 -2.05 35.98
CA ILE A 75 -12.68 -3.37 36.43
C ILE A 75 -11.68 -4.06 37.37
N VAL A 76 -10.38 -4.01 37.07
CA VAL A 76 -9.36 -4.59 37.95
C VAL A 76 -9.34 -3.87 39.30
N VAL A 77 -9.46 -2.55 39.32
CA VAL A 77 -9.49 -1.77 40.57
C VAL A 77 -10.77 -2.02 41.37
N THR A 78 -11.94 -2.14 40.72
CA THR A 78 -13.21 -2.32 41.42
C THR A 78 -13.44 -3.75 41.88
N GLU A 79 -13.13 -4.74 41.04
CA GLU A 79 -13.48 -6.14 41.31
C GLU A 79 -12.28 -6.96 41.84
N VAL A 80 -11.11 -6.83 41.21
CA VAL A 80 -9.99 -7.75 41.45
C VAL A 80 -9.12 -7.30 42.63
N ALA A 81 -8.78 -6.01 42.69
CA ALA A 81 -7.89 -5.47 43.72
C ALA A 81 -8.43 -5.67 45.16
N PRO A 82 -9.73 -5.49 45.46
CA PRO A 82 -10.26 -5.72 46.80
C PRO A 82 -10.22 -7.20 47.22
N LEU A 83 -10.42 -8.12 46.27
CA LEU A 83 -10.35 -9.57 46.54
C LEU A 83 -8.92 -9.99 46.88
N LEU A 84 -7.93 -9.47 46.13
CA LEU A 84 -6.52 -9.70 46.44
C LEU A 84 -6.14 -9.13 47.81
N GLY A 85 -6.57 -7.90 48.12
CA GLY A 85 -6.34 -7.29 49.44
C GLY A 85 -6.87 -8.14 50.59
N LYS A 86 -8.06 -8.74 50.44
CA LYS A 86 -8.61 -9.67 51.44
C LYS A 86 -7.82 -10.96 51.57
N LEU A 87 -7.28 -11.50 50.46
CA LEU A 87 -6.47 -12.72 50.45
C LEU A 87 -5.09 -12.54 51.11
N PHE A 88 -4.45 -11.39 50.94
CA PHE A 88 -3.12 -11.11 51.53
C PHE A 88 -3.17 -10.60 52.98
N ASN A 89 -4.34 -10.14 53.42
CA ASN A 89 -4.56 -9.61 54.77
C ASN A 89 -5.26 -10.62 55.69
N MET A 90 -5.22 -11.91 55.33
CA MET A 90 -5.70 -13.08 56.09
C MET A 90 -4.55 -13.87 56.69
#